data_AF-A0A7X9KI27-F1
#
_entry.id   AF-A0A7X9KI27-F1
#
_cell.length_a   1.000
_cell.length_b   1.000
_cell.length_c   1.000
_cell.angle_alpha   90.00
_cell.angle_beta   90.00
_cell.angle_gamma   90.00
#
_symmetry.space_group_name_H-M   'P 1'
#
loop_
_entity.id
_entity.type
_entity.pdbx_description
1 polymer ?
#
loop_
_entity_poly.entity_id
_entity_poly.type
_entity_poly.pdbx_seq_one_letter_code
_entity_poly.pdbx_strand_id
1 'polypeptide(L)'
;ALFPGRRPQAEEAAEIVGRIRADEEIHVSSLQLYLGECAAVTFRTNDGGTIAGRELIERFWSGLVQWATVDQPAIAAEVQRQLLHARVMRHPDGAEIWREFEAAG
;
A
#
# COMPACT_ATOMS: atom_id res chain seq x y z
N ALA A 1 18.00 -3.59 -23.14
CA ALA A 1 17.47 -4.46 -22.07
C ALA A 1 17.61 -3.75 -20.73
N LEU A 2 16.62 -3.84 -19.84
CA LEU A 2 16.70 -3.27 -18.49
C LEU A 2 17.70 -4.05 -17.62
N PHE A 3 18.38 -3.37 -16.70
CA PHE A 3 19.33 -3.96 -15.72
C PHE A 3 20.41 -4.91 -16.29
N PRO A 4 21.12 -4.57 -17.39
CA PRO A 4 22.03 -5.50 -18.07
C PRO A 4 23.19 -6.01 -17.18
N GLY A 5 23.66 -5.20 -16.23
CA GLY A 5 24.69 -5.58 -15.25
C GLY A 5 24.16 -6.14 -13.93
N ARG A 6 22.84 -6.26 -13.77
CA ARG A 6 22.18 -6.69 -12.51
C ARG A 6 21.01 -7.66 -12.73
N ARG A 7 21.07 -8.45 -13.80
CA ARG A 7 20.02 -9.42 -14.16
C ARG A 7 19.67 -10.38 -13.00
N PRO A 8 20.65 -11.03 -12.34
CA PRO A 8 20.34 -11.94 -11.24
C PRO A 8 19.58 -11.25 -10.10
N GLN A 9 19.95 -10.03 -9.73
CA GLN A 9 19.26 -9.26 -8.69
C GLN A 9 17.86 -8.81 -9.11
N ALA A 10 17.68 -8.49 -10.40
CA ALA A 10 16.36 -8.15 -10.93
C ALA A 10 15.41 -9.36 -10.94
N GLU A 11 15.94 -10.56 -11.25
CA GLU A 11 15.19 -11.82 -11.20
C GLU A 11 14.81 -12.19 -9.75
N GLU A 12 15.75 -12.05 -8.81
CA GLU A 12 15.47 -12.25 -7.37
C GLU A 12 14.42 -11.27 -6.84
N ALA A 13 14.52 -9.98 -7.18
CA ALA A 13 13.54 -8.98 -6.79
C ALA A 13 12.14 -9.29 -7.35
N ALA A 14 12.07 -9.75 -8.60
CA ALA A 14 10.80 -10.15 -9.23
C ALA A 14 10.19 -11.37 -8.53
N GLU A 15 11.00 -12.35 -8.11
CA GLU A 15 10.54 -13.49 -7.33
C GLU A 15 9.96 -13.05 -5.99
N ILE A 16 10.67 -12.18 -5.25
CA ILE A 16 10.21 -11.65 -3.96
C ILE A 16 8.87 -10.92 -4.11
N VAL A 17 8.75 -10.04 -5.12
CA VAL A 17 7.49 -9.33 -5.42
C VAL A 17 6.38 -10.32 -5.77
N GLY A 18 6.70 -11.39 -6.51
CA GLY A 18 5.76 -12.46 -6.83
C GLY A 18 5.22 -13.15 -5.58
N ARG A 19 6.09 -13.45 -4.60
CA ARG A 19 5.70 -14.06 -3.33
C ARG A 19 4.84 -13.14 -2.48
N ILE A 20 5.21 -11.86 -2.38
CA ILE A 20 4.41 -10.84 -1.68
C ILE A 20 3.00 -10.75 -2.28
N ARG A 21 2.89 -10.79 -3.62
CA ARG A 21 1.59 -10.77 -4.29
C ARG A 21 0.73 -12.00 -3.96
N ALA A 22 1.35 -13.18 -3.89
CA ALA A 22 0.64 -14.40 -3.55
C ALA A 22 0.09 -14.36 -2.11
N ASP A 23 0.87 -13.84 -1.16
CA ASP A 23 0.40 -13.66 0.22
C ASP A 23 -0.75 -12.64 0.29
N GLU A 24 -0.66 -11.54 -0.47
CA GLU A 24 -1.68 -10.50 -0.48
C GLU A 24 -3.02 -10.98 -1.05
N GLU A 25 -3.02 -11.94 -1.97
CA GLU A 25 -4.26 -12.57 -2.47
C GLU A 25 -5.06 -13.24 -1.35
N ILE A 26 -4.37 -13.92 -0.43
CA ILE A 26 -4.99 -14.58 0.73
C ILE A 26 -5.53 -13.53 1.70
N HIS A 27 -4.77 -12.47 1.96
CA HIS A 27 -5.21 -11.36 2.83
C HIS A 27 -6.47 -10.67 2.29
N VAL A 28 -6.48 -10.32 1.01
CA VAL A 28 -7.63 -9.68 0.35
C VAL A 28 -8.85 -10.59 0.38
N SER A 29 -8.68 -11.87 0.03
CA SER A 29 -9.77 -12.86 0.04
C SER A 29 -10.38 -13.02 1.44
N SER A 30 -9.53 -13.08 2.47
CA SER A 30 -9.95 -13.20 3.87
C SER A 30 -10.73 -11.96 4.31
N LEU A 31 -10.23 -10.76 3.97
CA LEU A 31 -10.89 -9.49 4.31
C LEU A 31 -12.27 -9.38 3.63
N GLN A 32 -12.38 -9.77 2.36
CA GLN A 32 -13.65 -9.79 1.64
C GLN A 32 -14.67 -10.71 2.29
N LEU A 33 -14.25 -11.92 2.69
CA LEU A 33 -15.11 -12.86 3.41
C LEU A 33 -15.60 -12.22 4.72
N TYR A 34 -14.69 -11.72 5.56
CA TYR A 34 -15.06 -11.16 6.86
C TYR A 34 -16.00 -9.96 6.74
N LEU A 35 -15.73 -9.04 5.82
CA LEU A 35 -16.60 -7.89 5.58
C LEU A 35 -17.96 -8.32 5.01
N GLY A 36 -17.98 -9.33 4.13
CA GLY A 36 -19.21 -9.90 3.57
C GLY A 36 -20.11 -10.52 4.65
N GLU A 37 -19.53 -11.37 5.51
CA GLU A 37 -20.24 -11.98 6.64
C GLU A 37 -20.72 -10.91 7.64
N CYS A 38 -19.86 -9.94 7.99
CA CYS A 38 -20.24 -8.82 8.83
C CYS A 38 -21.38 -7.99 8.22
N ALA A 39 -21.40 -7.79 6.90
CA ALA A 39 -22.46 -7.04 6.23
C ALA A 39 -23.83 -7.74 6.31
N ALA A 40 -23.85 -9.06 6.49
CA ALA A 40 -25.07 -9.88 6.54
C ALA A 40 -25.70 -9.98 7.94
N VAL A 41 -25.00 -9.56 9.00
CA VAL A 41 -25.50 -9.64 10.38
C VAL A 41 -26.03 -8.30 10.90
N THR A 42 -26.78 -8.36 12.00
CA THR A 42 -27.23 -7.17 12.75
C THR A 42 -26.46 -7.10 14.06
N PHE A 43 -25.89 -5.93 14.36
CA PHE A 43 -25.16 -5.68 15.60
C PHE A 43 -26.06 -5.01 16.63
N ARG A 44 -25.87 -5.35 17.90
CA ARG A 44 -26.47 -4.61 19.02
C ARG A 44 -25.58 -3.42 19.36
N THR A 45 -26.17 -2.25 19.52
CA THR A 45 -25.47 -1.03 19.91
C THR A 45 -25.41 -0.89 21.44
N ASN A 46 -24.47 -0.07 21.93
CA ASN A 46 -24.24 0.11 23.37
C ASN A 46 -25.40 0.78 24.10
N ASP A 47 -26.25 1.52 23.38
CA ASP A 47 -27.48 2.16 23.87
C ASP A 47 -28.71 1.24 23.81
N GLY A 48 -28.52 -0.04 23.49
CA GLY A 48 -29.58 -1.05 23.44
C GLY A 48 -30.35 -1.11 22.10
N GLY A 49 -29.98 -0.28 21.13
CA GLY A 49 -30.48 -0.37 19.76
C GLY A 49 -29.83 -1.47 18.92
N THR A 50 -30.07 -1.40 17.61
CA THR A 50 -29.44 -2.26 16.62
C THR A 50 -29.00 -1.48 15.39
N ILE A 51 -28.03 -2.04 14.66
CA ILE A 51 -27.56 -1.50 13.38
C ILE A 51 -27.29 -2.65 12.41
N ALA A 52 -27.69 -2.50 11.14
CA ALA A 52 -27.34 -3.45 10.10
C ALA A 52 -25.82 -3.38 9.84
N GLY A 53 -25.16 -4.53 9.73
CA GLY A 53 -23.72 -4.59 9.53
C GLY A 53 -23.25 -3.88 8.26
N ARG A 54 -24.04 -3.97 7.17
CA ARG A 54 -23.82 -3.19 5.95
C ARG A 54 -23.75 -1.69 6.22
N GLU A 55 -24.74 -1.16 6.94
CA GLU A 55 -24.81 0.26 7.27
C GLU A 55 -23.62 0.68 8.13
N LEU A 56 -23.21 -0.16 9.08
CA LEU A 56 -22.02 0.09 9.90
C LEU A 56 -20.75 0.20 9.06
N ILE A 57 -20.52 -0.72 8.12
CA ILE A 57 -19.32 -0.76 7.26
C ILE A 57 -19.31 0.44 6.29
N GLU A 58 -20.44 0.71 5.63
CA GLU A 58 -20.54 1.75 4.60
C GLU A 58 -20.27 3.15 5.14
N ARG A 59 -20.56 3.42 6.43
CA ARG A 59 -20.22 4.68 7.12
C ARG A 59 -18.74 5.03 7.06
N PHE A 60 -17.86 4.03 7.07
CA PHE A 60 -16.41 4.22 7.06
C PHE A 60 -15.79 4.00 5.68
N TRP A 61 -16.47 3.27 4.80
CA TRP A 61 -15.92 2.83 3.52
C TRP A 61 -15.50 4.00 2.61
N SER A 62 -16.33 5.03 2.47
CA SER A 62 -16.03 6.20 1.64
C SER A 62 -14.79 6.95 2.13
N GLY A 63 -14.68 7.15 3.45
CA GLY A 63 -13.51 7.78 4.06
C GLY A 63 -12.25 6.94 3.92
N LEU A 64 -12.35 5.61 4.06
CA LEU A 64 -11.24 4.70 3.85
C LEU A 64 -10.73 4.75 2.41
N VAL A 65 -11.63 4.75 1.41
CA VAL A 65 -11.26 4.83 -0.01
C VAL A 65 -10.57 6.15 -0.32
N GLN A 66 -11.09 7.26 0.17
CA GLN A 66 -10.47 8.58 -0.01
C GLN A 66 -9.06 8.60 0.59
N TRP A 67 -8.93 8.15 1.85
CA TRP A 67 -7.64 8.11 2.52
C TRP A 67 -6.65 7.22 1.79
N ALA A 68 -7.05 6.01 1.39
CA ALA A 68 -6.14 5.02 0.80
C ALA A 68 -5.72 5.35 -0.64
N THR A 69 -6.56 6.04 -1.42
CA THR A 69 -6.31 6.27 -2.85
C THR A 69 -5.90 7.70 -3.19
N VAL A 70 -6.13 8.66 -2.29
CA VAL A 70 -5.83 10.08 -2.53
C VAL A 70 -4.83 10.61 -1.49
N ASP A 71 -5.17 10.53 -0.20
CA ASP A 71 -4.40 11.23 0.83
C ASP A 71 -3.09 10.50 1.17
N GLN A 72 -3.18 9.19 1.42
CA GLN A 72 -2.06 8.34 1.82
C GLN A 72 -0.96 8.25 0.76
N PRO A 73 -1.25 8.10 -0.55
CA PRO A 73 -0.21 8.05 -1.57
C PRO A 73 0.68 9.29 -1.61
N ALA A 74 0.11 10.49 -1.48
CA ALA A 74 0.88 11.74 -1.46
C ALA A 74 1.77 11.83 -0.22
N ILE A 75 1.25 11.49 0.95
CA ILE A 75 2.01 11.45 2.21
C ILE A 75 3.14 10.43 2.12
N ALA A 76 2.85 9.23 1.61
CA ALA A 76 3.82 8.15 1.47
C ALA A 76 4.93 8.53 0.49
N ALA A 77 4.60 9.16 -0.65
CA ALA A 77 5.58 9.61 -1.63
C ALA A 77 6.58 10.60 -1.02
N GLU A 78 6.11 11.58 -0.24
CA GLU A 78 6.98 12.55 0.44
C GLU A 78 7.91 11.87 1.45
N VAL A 79 7.38 10.97 2.29
CA VAL A 79 8.20 10.22 3.25
C VAL A 79 9.24 9.34 2.53
N GLN A 80 8.83 8.61 1.49
CA GLN A 80 9.73 7.75 0.71
C GLN A 80 10.83 8.56 0.02
N ARG A 81 10.48 9.73 -0.52
CA ARG A 81 11.43 10.64 -1.16
C ARG A 81 12.52 11.09 -0.19
N GLN A 82 12.18 11.44 1.05
CA GLN A 82 13.16 11.82 2.07
C GLN A 82 14.08 10.64 2.44
N LEU A 83 13.52 9.44 2.58
CA LEU A 83 14.30 8.22 2.87
C LEU A 83 15.24 7.86 1.72
N LEU A 84 14.76 7.95 0.48
CA LEU A 84 15.55 7.73 -0.73
C LEU A 84 16.67 8.75 -0.83
N HIS A 85 16.38 10.04 -0.65
CA HIS A 85 17.40 11.10 -0.65
C HIS A 85 18.52 10.80 0.36
N ALA A 86 18.16 10.50 1.62
CA ALA A 86 19.12 10.17 2.65
C ALA A 86 19.98 8.94 2.30
N ARG A 87 19.39 7.94 1.65
CA ARG A 87 20.11 6.73 1.22
C ARG A 87 21.02 6.99 0.03
N VAL A 88 20.57 7.76 -0.96
CA VAL A 88 21.34 8.12 -2.15
C VAL A 88 22.55 8.97 -1.78
N MET A 89 22.39 9.95 -0.88
CA MET A 89 23.48 10.82 -0.43
C MET A 89 24.60 10.11 0.32
N ARG A 90 24.39 8.86 0.77
CA ARG A 90 25.45 8.02 1.36
C ARG A 90 26.36 7.38 0.29
N HIS A 91 25.97 7.42 -0.98
CA HIS A 91 26.79 6.95 -2.08
C HIS A 91 27.83 8.02 -2.45
N PRO A 92 29.07 7.64 -2.85
CA PRO A 92 30.07 8.59 -3.32
C PRO A 92 29.56 9.53 -4.42
N ASP A 93 28.77 9.00 -5.35
CA ASP A 93 28.18 9.75 -6.46
C ASP A 93 26.74 10.25 -6.15
N GLY A 94 26.35 10.30 -4.87
CA GLY A 94 24.96 10.53 -4.46
C GLY A 94 24.36 11.84 -4.98
N ALA A 95 25.15 12.91 -5.07
CA ALA A 95 24.70 14.20 -5.58
C ALA A 95 24.31 14.15 -7.07
N GLU A 96 25.07 13.41 -7.88
CA GLU A 96 24.80 13.25 -9.30
C GLU A 96 23.58 12.33 -9.52
N ILE A 97 23.53 11.20 -8.81
CA ILE A 97 22.40 10.26 -8.86
C ILE A 97 21.09 10.96 -8.49
N TRP A 98 21.11 11.79 -7.44
CA TRP A 98 19.91 12.52 -7.02
C TRP A 98 19.49 13.57 -8.03
N ARG A 99 20.44 14.29 -8.64
CA ARG A 99 20.14 15.26 -9.71
C ARG A 99 19.47 14.58 -10.91
N GLU A 100 19.92 13.38 -11.29
CA GLU A 100 19.29 12.60 -12.35
C GLU A 100 17.89 12.11 -11.97
N PHE A 101 17.71 11.67 -10.73
CA PHE A 101 16.41 11.28 -10.19
C PHE A 101 15.41 12.46 -10.23
N GLU A 102 15.82 13.66 -9.79
CA GLU A 102 14.99 14.86 -9.87
C GLU A 102 14.60 15.25 -11.30
N ALA A 103 15.51 15.03 -12.26
CA ALA A 103 15.27 15.33 -13.65
C ALA A 103 14.32 14.34 -14.33
N ALA A 104 14.12 13.15 -13.76
CA ALA A 104 13.26 12.11 -14.32
C ALA A 104 11.76 12.29 -13.99
N GLY A 105 11.43 13.10 -12.96
CA GLY A 105 10.07 13.30 -12.46
C GLY A 105 9.52 12.10 -11.69
#